data_AF-A0A842U361-F1
#
_entry.id   AF-A0A842U361-F1
#
_cell.length_a   1.000
_cell.length_b   1.000
_cell.length_c   1.000
_cell.angle_alpha   90.00
_cell.angle_beta   90.00
_cell.angle_gamma   90.00
#
_symmetry.space_group_name_H-M   'P 1'
#
loop_
_entity.id
_entity.type
_entity.pdbx_description
1 polymer ?
#
loop_
_entity_poly.entity_id
_entity_poly.type
_entity_poly.pdbx_seq_one_letter_code
_entity_poly.pdbx_strand_id
1 'polypeptide(L)'
;RLALIVVAVLSFISYYIGYLISLIISRIREYYADEHAAELTENPNALSTGLVKIAYGLLVDAQAEDRKKSKVRAVKGLGIFDPGVAKAFAVSSVGKSGTFTRTAIQKAAAWDLFNPWAKYYQIFSTHPLPAKRIIRLNDQCSFYNVQPEIDFSYARKLKEEQAGKTMMDEFLVDVLIKFLPIVIFVGLVAATILWIFTAAGLYDLGPIFGMENLFSNLMLFWAFGFYLIGFGVIVKIKFKYKSGFEPKQIVDLVTNIKVSPIRTVPAVLEGTIIGRGIPGYYFSDDLFFQDDTGLMYIDYRFGLSIVDFFWAILRVKKLIGQRAKIKGWYRRGPSPYLQVDTIEVAGKRYRNYSKHLTYFWVVLAFIIGMVLLFIWYAASPTGFFGLF
;
A
#
# COMPACT_ATOMS: atom_id res chain seq x y z
N ARG A 1 -7.36 23.47 31.19
CA ARG A 1 -6.47 22.52 30.49
C ARG A 1 -7.25 21.36 29.87
N LEU A 2 -8.07 20.62 30.63
CA LEU A 2 -8.93 19.55 30.08
C LEU A 2 -9.89 20.04 28.97
N ALA A 3 -10.56 21.19 29.18
CA ALA A 3 -11.44 21.78 28.18
C ALA A 3 -10.72 22.07 26.84
N LEU A 4 -9.46 22.53 26.87
CA LEU A 4 -8.68 22.79 25.66
C LEU A 4 -8.31 21.49 24.93
N ILE A 5 -8.03 20.41 25.66
CA ILE A 5 -7.78 19.09 25.07
C ILE A 5 -9.05 18.57 24.41
N VAL A 6 -10.20 18.67 25.07
CA VAL A 6 -11.50 18.28 24.51
C VAL A 6 -11.79 19.07 23.23
N VAL A 7 -11.60 20.39 23.26
CA VAL A 7 -11.76 21.24 22.07
C VAL A 7 -10.80 20.81 20.96
N ALA A 8 -9.52 20.56 21.25
CA ALA A 8 -8.55 20.11 20.25
C ALA A 8 -8.93 18.75 19.62
N VAL A 9 -9.37 17.78 20.44
CA VAL A 9 -9.83 16.47 19.96
C VAL A 9 -11.07 16.62 19.08
N LEU A 10 -12.06 17.40 19.52
CA LEU A 10 -13.28 17.65 18.74
C LEU A 10 -12.96 18.36 17.43
N SER A 11 -12.14 19.41 17.45
CA SER A 11 -11.71 20.11 16.23
C SER A 11 -10.99 19.19 15.26
N PHE A 12 -10.12 18.30 15.74
CA PHE A 12 -9.44 17.31 14.91
C PHE A 12 -10.43 16.30 14.29
N ILE A 13 -11.38 15.80 15.06
CA ILE A 13 -12.43 14.89 14.56
C ILE A 13 -13.28 15.60 13.50
N SER A 14 -13.73 16.83 13.76
CA SER A 14 -14.51 17.63 12.81
C SER A 14 -13.74 17.88 11.52
N TYR A 15 -12.45 18.25 11.61
CA TYR A 15 -11.57 18.39 10.45
C TYR A 15 -11.48 17.08 9.65
N TYR A 16 -11.27 15.95 10.33
CA TYR A 16 -11.11 14.66 9.67
C TYR A 16 -12.39 14.19 8.99
N ILE A 17 -13.55 14.42 9.62
CA ILE A 17 -14.87 14.15 9.00
C ILE A 17 -15.06 15.05 7.77
N GLY A 18 -14.79 16.35 7.88
CA GLY A 18 -14.87 17.28 6.76
C GLY A 18 -13.96 16.88 5.58
N TYR A 19 -12.74 16.43 5.88
CA TYR A 19 -11.81 15.86 4.90
C TYR A 19 -12.41 14.65 4.19
N LEU A 20 -12.97 13.67 4.92
CA LEU A 20 -13.59 12.49 4.31
C LEU A 20 -14.82 12.83 3.46
N ILE A 21 -15.64 13.80 3.89
CA ILE A 21 -16.78 14.30 3.11
C ILE A 21 -16.29 14.94 1.80
N SER A 22 -15.23 15.75 1.85
CA SER A 22 -14.62 16.34 0.65
C SER A 22 -14.17 15.27 -0.36
N LEU A 23 -13.57 14.17 0.12
CA LEU A 23 -13.20 13.05 -0.74
C LEU A 23 -14.42 12.34 -1.36
N ILE A 24 -15.52 12.20 -0.61
CA ILE A 24 -16.78 11.65 -1.13
C ILE A 24 -17.32 12.53 -2.26
N ILE A 25 -17.43 13.84 -2.03
CA ILE A 25 -17.93 14.80 -3.03
C ILE A 25 -17.06 14.77 -4.28
N SER A 26 -15.73 14.71 -4.13
CA SER A 26 -14.79 14.58 -5.24
C SER A 26 -15.10 13.33 -6.09
N ARG A 27 -15.34 12.17 -5.46
CA ARG A 27 -15.66 10.94 -6.20
C ARG A 27 -17.03 10.98 -6.88
N ILE A 28 -18.03 11.58 -6.23
CA ILE A 28 -19.36 11.77 -6.81
C ILE A 28 -19.26 12.63 -8.06
N ARG A 29 -18.52 13.74 -7.99
CA ARG A 29 -18.29 14.62 -9.13
C ARG A 29 -17.66 13.89 -10.32
N GLU A 30 -16.71 12.98 -10.08
CA GLU A 30 -16.11 12.17 -11.16
C GLU A 30 -17.14 11.27 -11.86
N TYR A 31 -18.07 10.65 -11.11
CA TYR A 31 -19.14 9.85 -11.72
C TYR A 31 -20.09 10.69 -12.56
N TYR A 32 -20.51 11.86 -12.07
CA TYR A 32 -21.36 12.77 -12.85
C TYR A 32 -20.64 13.33 -14.08
N ALA A 33 -19.34 13.59 -13.99
CA ALA A 33 -18.55 14.03 -15.13
C ALA A 33 -18.46 12.94 -16.21
N ASP A 34 -18.26 11.67 -15.80
CA ASP A 34 -18.26 10.54 -16.73
C ASP A 34 -19.62 10.35 -17.40
N GLU A 35 -20.68 10.38 -16.59
CA GLU A 35 -22.07 10.22 -17.03
C GLU A 35 -22.44 11.32 -18.04
N HIS A 36 -22.14 12.58 -17.72
CA HIS A 36 -22.40 13.71 -18.62
C HIS A 36 -21.53 13.67 -19.89
N ALA A 37 -20.27 13.25 -19.80
CA ALA A 37 -19.41 13.12 -20.98
C ALA A 37 -19.90 12.00 -21.92
N ALA A 38 -20.38 10.90 -21.36
CA ALA A 38 -21.00 9.82 -22.13
C ALA A 38 -22.31 10.28 -22.79
N GLU A 39 -23.11 11.10 -22.10
CA GLU A 39 -24.32 11.70 -22.66
C GLU A 39 -24.04 12.62 -23.84
N LEU A 40 -23.11 13.57 -23.67
CA LEU A 40 -22.74 14.54 -24.71
C LEU A 40 -22.16 13.88 -25.97
N THR A 41 -21.51 12.72 -25.82
CA THR A 41 -20.90 11.99 -26.92
C THR A 41 -21.79 10.89 -27.49
N GLU A 42 -22.91 10.59 -26.83
CA GLU A 42 -23.79 9.45 -27.10
C GLU A 42 -23.02 8.12 -27.21
N ASN A 43 -21.86 8.02 -26.56
CA ASN A 43 -20.93 6.91 -26.70
C ASN A 43 -20.19 6.60 -25.40
N PRO A 44 -20.84 5.92 -24.45
CA PRO A 44 -20.20 5.52 -23.19
C PRO A 44 -19.00 4.58 -23.39
N ASN A 45 -18.98 3.80 -24.47
CA ASN A 45 -17.88 2.89 -24.80
C ASN A 45 -16.57 3.61 -25.16
N ALA A 46 -16.66 4.78 -25.80
CA ALA A 46 -15.47 5.58 -26.11
C ALA A 46 -14.75 6.01 -24.82
N LEU A 47 -15.52 6.48 -23.83
CA LEU A 47 -14.98 6.88 -22.54
C LEU A 47 -14.47 5.68 -21.73
N SER A 48 -15.21 4.56 -21.71
CA SER A 48 -14.79 3.35 -20.99
C SER A 48 -13.47 2.79 -21.54
N THR A 49 -13.31 2.77 -22.87
CA THR A 49 -12.05 2.40 -23.53
C THR A 49 -10.92 3.37 -23.21
N GLY A 50 -11.19 4.68 -23.17
CA GLY A 50 -10.23 5.69 -22.72
C GLY A 50 -9.77 5.45 -21.28
N LEU A 51 -10.72 5.20 -20.37
CA LEU A 51 -10.44 4.89 -18.97
C LEU A 51 -9.61 3.62 -18.83
N VAL A 52 -9.87 2.57 -19.61
CA VAL A 52 -9.05 1.35 -19.57
C VAL A 52 -7.64 1.59 -20.06
N LYS A 53 -7.45 2.36 -21.14
CA LYS A 53 -6.10 2.72 -21.62
C LYS A 53 -5.32 3.48 -20.56
N ILE A 54 -5.98 4.36 -19.82
CA ILE A 54 -5.38 5.13 -18.73
C ILE A 54 -5.11 4.25 -17.50
N ALA A 55 -6.09 3.46 -17.06
CA ALA A 55 -6.09 2.74 -15.81
C ALA A 55 -5.40 1.36 -15.86
N TYR A 56 -5.28 0.76 -17.03
CA TYR A 56 -4.70 -0.57 -17.19
C TYR A 56 -3.67 -0.64 -18.32
N GLY A 57 -3.59 0.40 -19.16
CA GLY A 57 -2.89 0.32 -20.44
C GLY A 57 -1.69 1.23 -20.66
N LEU A 58 -1.33 2.12 -19.73
CA LEU A 58 -0.43 3.24 -20.02
C LEU A 58 1.07 2.92 -20.22
N LEU A 59 1.44 1.70 -20.59
CA LEU A 59 2.84 1.30 -20.79
C LEU A 59 3.13 0.46 -22.04
N VAL A 60 2.22 0.47 -23.03
CA VAL A 60 2.44 -0.18 -24.32
C VAL A 60 3.56 0.49 -25.13
N ASP A 61 3.75 1.79 -24.99
CA ASP A 61 4.75 2.55 -25.78
C ASP A 61 6.10 2.67 -25.06
N ALA A 62 6.65 1.53 -24.65
CA ALA A 62 7.90 1.46 -23.90
C ALA A 62 9.16 1.32 -24.78
N GLN A 63 9.15 1.82 -26.02
CA GLN A 63 10.40 2.19 -26.67
C GLN A 63 10.79 3.61 -26.23
N ALA A 64 11.96 3.72 -25.59
CA ALA A 64 12.46 4.97 -25.02
C ALA A 64 12.62 6.12 -26.05
N GLU A 65 12.67 5.80 -27.34
CA GLU A 65 12.80 6.78 -28.43
C GLU A 65 11.48 7.49 -28.78
N ASP A 66 10.33 6.79 -28.74
CA ASP A 66 9.03 7.38 -29.09
C ASP A 66 8.42 8.26 -27.97
N ARG A 67 8.92 8.14 -26.74
CA ARG A 67 8.49 9.00 -25.62
C ARG A 67 8.78 10.48 -25.83
N LYS A 68 9.72 10.85 -26.71
CA LYS A 68 9.97 12.25 -27.06
C LYS A 68 8.88 12.85 -27.95
N LYS A 69 8.06 12.02 -28.64
CA LYS A 69 7.04 12.46 -29.62
C LYS A 69 5.59 12.32 -29.11
N SER A 70 5.36 11.77 -27.93
CA SER A 70 4.01 11.45 -27.45
C SER A 70 3.14 12.70 -27.19
N LYS A 71 2.01 12.80 -27.89
CA LYS A 71 0.93 13.81 -27.71
C LYS A 71 0.31 13.79 -26.30
N VAL A 72 0.56 12.75 -25.51
CA VAL A 72 0.07 12.61 -24.11
C VAL A 72 0.65 13.69 -23.19
N ARG A 73 1.81 14.27 -23.53
CA ARG A 73 2.40 15.37 -22.75
C ARG A 73 1.57 16.65 -22.81
N ALA A 74 0.77 16.85 -23.87
CA ALA A 74 -0.11 18.02 -24.02
C ALA A 74 -1.28 17.98 -23.03
N VAL A 75 -1.77 16.79 -22.66
CA VAL A 75 -2.87 16.60 -21.71
C VAL A 75 -2.47 17.00 -20.28
N LYS A 76 -1.17 16.93 -19.96
CA LYS A 76 -0.60 17.40 -18.68
C LYS A 76 -0.77 18.92 -18.49
N GLY A 77 -0.66 19.70 -19.58
CA GLY A 77 -0.83 21.16 -19.54
C GLY A 77 -2.28 21.59 -19.36
N LEU A 78 -3.24 20.69 -19.62
CA LEU A 78 -4.68 20.96 -19.53
C LEU A 78 -5.28 20.60 -18.17
N GLY A 79 -4.49 20.08 -17.22
CA GLY A 79 -4.99 19.70 -15.89
C GLY A 79 -5.92 18.48 -15.86
N ILE A 80 -6.15 17.84 -17.02
CA ILE A 80 -7.01 16.66 -17.18
C ILE A 80 -6.33 15.39 -16.61
N PHE A 81 -5.01 15.45 -16.34
CA PHE A 81 -4.22 14.27 -15.98
C PHE A 81 -3.09 14.57 -14.96
N ASP A 82 -3.12 13.89 -13.80
CA ASP A 82 -2.00 13.86 -12.86
C ASP A 82 -1.13 12.60 -13.11
N PRO A 83 0.14 12.73 -13.54
CA PRO A 83 1.04 11.60 -13.71
C PRO A 83 1.30 10.83 -12.40
N GLY A 84 1.00 11.40 -11.23
CA GLY A 84 0.99 10.71 -9.93
C GLY A 84 -0.01 9.57 -9.87
N VAL A 85 -1.18 9.72 -10.50
CA VAL A 85 -2.24 8.70 -10.59
C VAL A 85 -1.89 7.67 -11.66
N ALA A 86 -1.21 8.07 -12.74
CA ALA A 86 -0.67 7.14 -13.74
C ALA A 86 0.31 6.11 -13.15
N LYS A 87 1.03 6.48 -12.06
CA LYS A 87 1.92 5.58 -11.31
C LYS A 87 1.19 4.35 -10.75
N ALA A 88 -0.12 4.45 -10.55
CA ALA A 88 -0.93 3.39 -9.95
C ALA A 88 -1.39 2.31 -10.92
N PHE A 89 -1.37 2.62 -12.20
CA PHE A 89 -2.20 1.90 -13.17
C PHE A 89 -1.39 1.27 -14.30
N ALA A 90 -0.08 1.32 -14.11
CA ALA A 90 0.91 0.98 -15.09
C ALA A 90 1.29 -0.51 -14.96
N VAL A 91 0.31 -1.43 -15.01
CA VAL A 91 0.59 -2.87 -15.16
C VAL A 91 -0.46 -3.64 -15.95
N SER A 92 0.07 -4.47 -16.86
CA SER A 92 -0.54 -5.56 -17.62
C SER A 92 -1.66 -5.20 -18.59
N SER A 93 -1.30 -5.07 -19.87
CA SER A 93 -1.73 -6.00 -20.93
C SER A 93 -1.08 -5.62 -22.26
N VAL A 94 0.12 -6.13 -22.51
CA VAL A 94 0.82 -5.91 -23.77
C VAL A 94 1.31 -7.26 -24.27
N GLY A 95 0.56 -7.87 -25.19
CA GLY A 95 1.20 -8.75 -26.16
C GLY A 95 2.16 -7.91 -27.01
N LYS A 96 3.18 -8.53 -27.62
CA LYS A 96 4.15 -7.87 -28.52
C LYS A 96 3.50 -7.04 -29.65
N SER A 97 2.19 -7.18 -29.90
CA SER A 97 1.36 -6.45 -30.85
C SER A 97 0.71 -5.16 -30.33
N GLY A 98 0.85 -4.81 -29.04
CA GLY A 98 0.23 -3.61 -28.46
C GLY A 98 -1.30 -3.65 -28.33
N THR A 99 -1.91 -4.82 -28.51
CA THR A 99 -3.37 -5.01 -28.36
C THR A 99 -3.71 -5.53 -26.97
N PHE A 100 -4.60 -4.81 -26.28
CA PHE A 100 -5.14 -5.23 -24.98
C PHE A 100 -6.07 -6.42 -25.16
N THR A 101 -5.77 -7.57 -24.54
CA THR A 101 -6.75 -8.66 -24.46
C THR A 101 -7.80 -8.30 -23.41
N ARG A 102 -9.09 -8.33 -23.78
CA ARG A 102 -10.22 -8.08 -22.86
C ARG A 102 -10.11 -8.89 -21.56
N THR A 103 -9.59 -10.11 -21.64
CA THR A 103 -9.36 -10.98 -20.48
C THR A 103 -8.34 -10.42 -19.50
N ALA A 104 -7.26 -9.79 -19.96
CA ALA A 104 -6.23 -9.25 -19.09
C ALA A 104 -6.71 -8.00 -18.35
N ILE A 105 -7.48 -7.13 -19.01
CA ILE A 105 -8.16 -5.99 -18.38
C ILE A 105 -9.09 -6.47 -17.27
N GLN A 106 -9.89 -7.51 -17.54
CA GLN A 106 -10.80 -8.08 -16.54
C GLN A 106 -10.06 -8.67 -15.34
N LYS A 107 -8.94 -9.37 -15.57
CA LYS A 107 -8.12 -9.92 -14.48
C LYS A 107 -7.49 -8.81 -13.64
N ALA A 108 -6.99 -7.75 -14.25
CA ALA A 108 -6.42 -6.59 -13.54
C ALA A 108 -7.49 -5.84 -12.72
N ALA A 109 -8.69 -5.66 -13.28
CA ALA A 109 -9.83 -5.03 -12.62
C ALA A 109 -10.40 -5.86 -11.46
N ALA A 110 -10.19 -7.18 -11.44
CA ALA A 110 -10.74 -8.05 -10.41
C ALA A 110 -10.27 -7.69 -8.99
N TRP A 111 -9.01 -7.28 -8.83
CA TRP A 111 -8.53 -6.80 -7.53
C TRP A 111 -9.27 -5.53 -7.10
N ASP A 112 -9.41 -4.55 -7.99
CA ASP A 112 -10.08 -3.28 -7.74
C ASP A 112 -11.56 -3.47 -7.37
N LEU A 113 -12.24 -4.42 -8.02
CA LEU A 113 -13.66 -4.69 -7.78
C LEU A 113 -13.92 -5.45 -6.48
N PHE A 114 -13.11 -6.47 -6.18
CA PHE A 114 -13.47 -7.45 -5.16
C PHE A 114 -12.59 -7.45 -3.91
N ASN A 115 -11.35 -6.95 -3.98
CA ASN A 115 -10.48 -6.96 -2.81
C ASN A 115 -10.92 -5.87 -1.79
N PRO A 116 -11.16 -6.20 -0.51
CA PRO A 116 -11.54 -5.20 0.50
C PRO A 116 -10.51 -4.08 0.69
N TRP A 117 -9.22 -4.35 0.44
CA TRP A 117 -8.19 -3.31 0.44
C TRP A 117 -8.43 -2.24 -0.62
N ALA A 118 -8.97 -2.59 -1.79
CA ALA A 118 -9.30 -1.61 -2.82
C ALA A 118 -10.36 -0.61 -2.33
N LYS A 119 -11.39 -1.11 -1.63
CA LYS A 119 -12.41 -0.26 -0.98
C LYS A 119 -11.81 0.61 0.12
N TYR A 120 -10.95 0.04 0.97
CA TYR A 120 -10.23 0.79 2.01
C TYR A 120 -9.42 1.95 1.40
N TYR A 121 -8.67 1.70 0.32
CA TYR A 121 -7.92 2.75 -0.36
C TYR A 121 -8.80 3.79 -1.03
N GLN A 122 -9.94 3.38 -1.59
CA GLN A 122 -10.88 4.31 -2.21
C GLN A 122 -11.43 5.33 -1.22
N ILE A 123 -11.66 4.97 0.05
CA ILE A 123 -12.15 5.91 1.09
C ILE A 123 -11.25 7.13 1.19
N PHE A 124 -9.93 6.92 1.13
CA PHE A 124 -8.89 7.94 1.23
C PHE A 124 -8.43 8.49 -0.13
N SER A 125 -9.19 8.25 -1.20
CA SER A 125 -8.88 8.69 -2.57
C SER A 125 -9.89 9.74 -3.05
N THR A 126 -9.40 10.74 -3.79
CA THR A 126 -10.23 11.75 -4.49
C THR A 126 -10.95 11.18 -5.71
N HIS A 127 -10.42 10.09 -6.29
CA HIS A 127 -10.99 9.45 -7.48
C HIS A 127 -11.61 8.09 -7.14
N PRO A 128 -12.74 7.74 -7.79
CA PRO A 128 -13.29 6.40 -7.69
C PRO A 128 -12.41 5.39 -8.42
N LEU A 129 -12.53 4.11 -8.04
CA LEU A 129 -11.79 3.03 -8.69
C LEU A 129 -12.18 2.95 -10.17
N PRO A 130 -11.21 2.85 -11.10
CA PRO A 130 -11.50 2.85 -12.54
C PRO A 130 -12.49 1.76 -12.95
N ALA A 131 -12.37 0.55 -12.40
CA ALA A 131 -13.32 -0.53 -12.66
C ALA A 131 -14.78 -0.15 -12.33
N LYS A 132 -15.01 0.61 -11.25
CA LYS A 132 -16.37 1.05 -10.86
C LYS A 132 -16.92 2.13 -11.79
N ARG A 133 -16.05 3.04 -12.27
CA ARG A 133 -16.42 4.05 -13.28
C ARG A 133 -16.86 3.38 -14.57
N ILE A 134 -16.09 2.38 -15.02
CA ILE A 134 -16.41 1.61 -16.23
C ILE A 134 -17.73 0.84 -16.07
N ILE A 135 -18.01 0.23 -14.91
CA ILE A 135 -19.31 -0.41 -14.65
C ILE A 135 -20.45 0.61 -14.79
N ARG A 136 -20.31 1.81 -14.22
CA ARG A 136 -21.34 2.86 -14.32
C ARG A 136 -21.57 3.29 -15.77
N LEU A 137 -20.51 3.39 -16.58
CA LEU A 137 -20.61 3.67 -18.01
C LEU A 137 -21.26 2.51 -18.78
N ASN A 138 -20.97 1.27 -18.41
CA ASN A 138 -21.63 0.10 -19.01
C ASN A 138 -23.13 0.10 -18.73
N ASP A 139 -23.57 0.55 -17.55
CA ASP A 139 -25.00 0.70 -17.25
C ASP A 139 -25.64 1.72 -18.21
N GLN A 140 -24.93 2.80 -18.55
CA GLN A 140 -25.44 3.81 -19.49
C GLN A 140 -25.54 3.32 -20.94
N CYS A 141 -24.73 2.33 -21.35
CA CYS A 141 -24.82 1.76 -22.70
C CYS A 141 -26.23 1.24 -23.02
N SER A 142 -26.97 0.78 -22.00
CA SER A 142 -28.35 0.31 -22.15
C SER A 142 -29.31 1.40 -22.65
N PHE A 143 -29.12 2.67 -22.25
CA PHE A 143 -29.96 3.80 -22.70
C PHE A 143 -29.75 4.12 -24.19
N TYR A 144 -28.56 3.84 -24.72
CA TYR A 144 -28.20 4.08 -26.12
C TYR A 144 -28.38 2.82 -27.00
N ASN A 145 -28.90 1.73 -26.44
CA ASN A 145 -29.04 0.44 -27.12
C ASN A 145 -27.72 -0.08 -27.71
N VAL A 146 -26.60 0.22 -27.04
CA VAL A 146 -25.25 -0.24 -27.40
C VAL A 146 -24.80 -1.30 -26.39
N GLN A 147 -24.05 -2.29 -26.84
CA GLN A 147 -23.47 -3.29 -25.95
C GLN A 147 -22.17 -2.77 -25.31
N PRO A 148 -21.96 -2.98 -24.00
CA PRO A 148 -20.69 -2.65 -23.36
C PRO A 148 -19.49 -3.34 -24.04
N GLU A 149 -18.49 -2.56 -24.44
CA GLU A 149 -17.29 -3.10 -25.07
C GLU A 149 -16.39 -3.86 -24.07
N ILE A 150 -16.42 -3.42 -22.81
CA ILE A 150 -15.58 -3.91 -21.72
C ILE A 150 -16.46 -4.39 -20.58
N ASP A 151 -16.81 -5.67 -20.61
CA ASP A 151 -17.51 -6.35 -19.52
C ASP A 151 -16.51 -6.88 -18.48
N PHE A 152 -16.92 -6.96 -17.21
CA PHE A 152 -16.17 -7.53 -16.09
C PHE A 152 -16.77 -8.84 -15.55
N SER A 153 -17.66 -9.50 -16.30
CA SER A 153 -18.22 -10.81 -15.93
C SER A 153 -17.15 -11.85 -15.57
N TYR A 154 -16.05 -11.93 -16.32
CA TYR A 154 -14.95 -12.86 -16.02
C TYR A 154 -14.20 -12.49 -14.74
N ALA A 155 -14.17 -11.21 -14.35
CA ALA A 155 -13.51 -10.78 -13.11
C ALA A 155 -14.18 -11.41 -11.87
N ARG A 156 -15.51 -11.58 -11.89
CA ARG A 156 -16.25 -12.26 -10.81
C ARG A 156 -15.88 -13.73 -10.73
N LYS A 157 -15.84 -14.42 -11.88
CA LYS A 157 -15.43 -15.83 -11.96
C LYS A 157 -14.01 -16.03 -11.41
N LEU A 158 -13.07 -15.18 -11.82
CA LEU A 158 -11.68 -15.22 -11.33
C LEU A 158 -11.59 -15.06 -9.80
N LYS A 159 -12.41 -14.16 -9.24
CA LYS A 159 -12.47 -13.97 -7.79
C LYS A 159 -13.01 -15.21 -7.08
N GLU A 160 -14.03 -15.86 -7.62
CA GLU A 160 -14.57 -17.09 -7.06
C GLU A 160 -13.58 -18.24 -7.12
N GLU A 161 -12.85 -18.39 -8.24
CA GLU A 161 -11.79 -19.39 -8.42
C GLU A 161 -10.62 -19.19 -7.45
N GLN A 162 -10.15 -17.95 -7.26
CA GLN A 162 -8.98 -17.68 -6.43
C GLN A 162 -9.32 -17.55 -4.93
N ALA A 163 -10.40 -16.82 -4.61
CA ALA A 163 -10.67 -16.35 -3.26
C ALA A 163 -12.03 -16.79 -2.70
N GLY A 164 -12.81 -17.58 -3.46
CA GLY A 164 -14.11 -18.07 -3.01
C GLY A 164 -15.16 -16.96 -2.87
N LYS A 165 -16.08 -17.13 -1.92
CA LYS A 165 -17.24 -16.24 -1.74
C LYS A 165 -16.88 -14.91 -1.05
N THR A 166 -15.92 -14.88 -0.14
CA THR A 166 -15.58 -13.70 0.66
C THR A 166 -14.08 -13.59 0.86
N MET A 167 -13.58 -12.35 0.98
CA MET A 167 -12.18 -12.05 1.29
C MET A 167 -12.04 -11.30 2.63
N MET A 168 -13.10 -11.30 3.43
CA MET A 168 -13.14 -10.55 4.67
C MET A 168 -12.21 -11.15 5.71
N ASP A 169 -12.07 -12.46 5.75
CA ASP A 169 -11.20 -13.16 6.70
C ASP A 169 -9.74 -12.78 6.47
N GLU A 170 -9.27 -12.85 5.22
CA GLU A 170 -7.91 -12.40 4.88
C GLU A 170 -7.72 -10.92 5.15
N PHE A 171 -8.73 -10.08 4.87
CA PHE A 171 -8.66 -8.65 5.13
C PHE A 171 -8.55 -8.34 6.63
N LEU A 172 -9.35 -8.98 7.48
CA LEU A 172 -9.32 -8.77 8.93
C LEU A 172 -7.98 -9.20 9.52
N VAL A 173 -7.44 -10.35 9.09
CA VAL A 173 -6.08 -10.78 9.48
C VAL A 173 -5.04 -9.76 9.04
N ASP A 174 -5.11 -9.29 7.80
CA ASP A 174 -4.17 -8.33 7.25
C ASP A 174 -4.23 -6.98 8.02
N VAL A 175 -5.44 -6.50 8.36
CA VAL A 175 -5.66 -5.28 9.16
C VAL A 175 -5.10 -5.46 10.57
N LEU A 176 -5.45 -6.57 11.24
CA LEU A 176 -4.96 -6.88 12.58
C LEU A 176 -3.43 -6.86 12.60
N ILE A 177 -2.77 -7.58 11.69
CA ILE A 177 -1.30 -7.65 11.64
C ILE A 177 -0.68 -6.30 11.26
N LYS A 178 -1.32 -5.53 10.38
CA LYS A 178 -0.83 -4.21 9.97
C LYS A 178 -0.79 -3.24 11.15
N PHE A 179 -1.84 -3.24 11.97
CA PHE A 179 -2.02 -2.32 13.09
C PHE A 179 -1.62 -2.90 14.45
N LEU A 180 -1.23 -4.18 14.54
CA LEU A 180 -0.90 -4.86 15.80
C LEU A 180 0.04 -4.06 16.72
N PRO A 181 1.20 -3.54 16.27
CA PRO A 181 2.06 -2.74 17.16
C PRO A 181 1.41 -1.44 17.66
N ILE A 182 0.58 -0.82 16.82
CA ILE A 182 -0.12 0.43 17.13
C ILE A 182 -1.25 0.17 18.11
N VAL A 183 -2.02 -0.92 17.93
CA VAL A 183 -3.10 -1.32 18.84
C VAL A 183 -2.54 -1.64 20.22
N ILE A 184 -1.40 -2.36 20.30
CA ILE A 184 -0.71 -2.60 21.57
C ILE A 184 -0.32 -1.27 22.20
N PHE A 185 0.34 -0.37 21.46
CA PHE A 185 0.76 0.93 21.98
C PHE A 185 -0.42 1.77 22.49
N VAL A 186 -1.49 1.90 21.72
CA VAL A 186 -2.69 2.65 22.12
C VAL A 186 -3.36 2.00 23.32
N GLY A 187 -3.41 0.67 23.39
CA GLY A 187 -3.91 -0.06 24.56
C GLY A 187 -3.11 0.23 25.82
N LEU A 188 -1.78 0.28 25.73
CA LEU A 188 -0.90 0.64 26.85
C LEU A 188 -1.12 2.09 27.31
N VAL A 189 -1.27 3.02 26.37
CA VAL A 189 -1.61 4.42 26.68
C VAL A 189 -2.96 4.52 27.37
N ALA A 190 -3.99 3.84 26.84
CA ALA A 190 -5.32 3.84 27.42
C ALA A 190 -5.33 3.24 28.84
N ALA A 191 -4.62 2.13 29.06
CA ALA A 191 -4.44 1.52 30.38
C ALA A 191 -3.73 2.48 31.35
N THR A 192 -2.70 3.19 30.88
CA THR A 192 -1.99 4.22 31.68
C THR A 192 -2.94 5.36 32.07
N ILE A 193 -3.79 5.82 31.15
CA ILE A 193 -4.79 6.87 31.42
C ILE A 193 -5.81 6.40 32.46
N LEU A 194 -6.34 5.18 32.30
CA LEU A 194 -7.27 4.59 33.26
C LEU A 194 -6.64 4.48 34.66
N TRP A 195 -5.38 4.05 34.75
CA TRP A 195 -4.64 3.96 36.00
C TRP A 195 -4.42 5.34 36.65
N ILE A 196 -4.14 6.38 35.85
CA ILE A 196 -4.03 7.75 36.38
C ILE A 196 -5.38 8.22 36.95
N PHE A 197 -6.50 7.88 36.32
CA PHE A 197 -7.82 8.24 36.81
C PHE A 197 -8.21 7.47 38.08
N THR A 198 -7.83 6.20 38.21
CA THR A 198 -8.00 5.49 39.49
C THR A 198 -7.14 6.11 40.57
N ALA A 199 -5.92 6.53 40.21
CA ALA A 199 -5.04 7.21 41.14
C ALA A 199 -5.53 8.59 41.59
N ALA A 200 -6.29 9.27 40.75
CA ALA A 200 -6.95 10.52 41.09
C ALA A 200 -8.23 10.33 41.93
N GLY A 201 -8.62 9.09 42.28
CA GLY A 201 -9.81 8.78 43.05
C GLY A 201 -11.13 8.90 42.27
N LEU A 202 -11.09 8.90 40.94
CA LEU A 202 -12.28 9.04 40.10
C LEU A 202 -13.03 7.71 39.88
N TYR A 203 -12.31 6.58 39.92
CA TYR A 203 -12.83 5.22 39.74
C TYR A 203 -11.99 4.23 40.56
N ASP A 204 -12.61 3.19 41.13
CA ASP A 204 -11.90 2.08 41.76
C ASP A 204 -11.91 0.86 40.81
N LEU A 205 -10.77 0.58 40.16
CA LEU A 205 -10.62 -0.59 39.28
C LEU A 205 -9.98 -1.79 39.99
N GLY A 206 -10.01 -1.82 41.32
CA GLY A 206 -9.51 -2.93 42.12
C GLY A 206 -7.97 -2.98 42.21
N PRO A 207 -7.44 -4.03 42.86
CA PRO A 207 -6.03 -4.06 43.32
C PRO A 207 -4.99 -4.15 42.20
N ILE A 208 -5.38 -4.52 40.98
CA ILE A 208 -4.47 -4.61 39.81
C ILE A 208 -3.95 -3.21 39.41
N PHE A 209 -4.75 -2.17 39.64
CA PHE A 209 -4.38 -0.76 39.42
C PHE A 209 -3.98 -0.06 40.73
N GLY A 210 -3.36 -0.81 41.64
CA GLY A 210 -2.97 -0.35 42.97
C GLY A 210 -2.16 0.96 42.95
N MET A 211 -2.31 1.70 44.04
CA MET A 211 -1.74 3.04 44.24
C MET A 211 -0.31 3.03 44.80
N GLU A 212 0.12 1.89 45.31
CA GLU A 212 1.43 1.76 45.93
C GLU A 212 2.52 1.77 44.86
N ASN A 213 3.47 2.69 44.97
CA ASN A 213 4.60 2.84 44.05
C ASN A 213 4.21 2.99 42.57
N LEU A 214 3.24 3.87 42.27
CA LEU A 214 2.74 4.18 40.93
C LEU A 214 3.85 4.29 39.87
N PHE A 215 4.93 5.02 40.18
CA PHE A 215 6.05 5.21 39.27
C PHE A 215 6.76 3.89 38.92
N SER A 216 7.03 3.05 39.92
CA SER A 216 7.65 1.74 39.75
C SER A 216 6.78 0.80 38.92
N ASN A 217 5.48 0.74 39.23
CA ASN A 217 4.55 -0.12 38.50
C ASN A 217 4.35 0.31 37.04
N LEU A 218 4.31 1.63 36.77
CA LEU A 218 4.25 2.16 35.42
C LEU A 218 5.52 1.84 34.61
N MET A 219 6.70 1.92 35.23
CA MET A 219 7.95 1.55 34.56
C MET A 219 7.96 0.08 34.15
N LEU A 220 7.56 -0.81 35.06
CA LEU A 220 7.47 -2.25 34.78
C LEU A 220 6.42 -2.54 33.70
N PHE A 221 5.25 -1.90 33.78
CA PHE A 221 4.18 -2.03 32.79
C PHE A 221 4.63 -1.62 31.38
N TRP A 222 5.28 -0.45 31.27
CA TRP A 222 5.81 0.01 29.99
C TRP A 222 7.00 -0.82 29.52
N ALA A 223 7.84 -1.35 30.42
CA ALA A 223 8.90 -2.28 30.05
C ALA A 223 8.33 -3.50 29.32
N PHE A 224 7.36 -4.20 29.92
CA PHE A 224 6.66 -5.30 29.26
C PHE A 224 5.90 -4.84 28.01
N GLY A 225 5.29 -3.66 28.06
CA GLY A 225 4.61 -3.06 26.93
C GLY A 225 5.50 -2.91 25.70
N PHE A 226 6.73 -2.41 25.87
CA PHE A 226 7.70 -2.30 24.79
C PHE A 226 8.18 -3.65 24.27
N TYR A 227 8.32 -4.67 25.13
CA TYR A 227 8.56 -6.04 24.68
C TYR A 227 7.39 -6.55 23.82
N LEU A 228 6.14 -6.36 24.25
CA LEU A 228 4.96 -6.76 23.48
C LEU A 228 4.88 -6.04 22.13
N ILE A 229 5.19 -4.74 22.09
CA ILE A 229 5.28 -3.97 20.83
C ILE A 229 6.37 -4.57 19.93
N GLY A 230 7.56 -4.86 20.47
CA GLY A 230 8.66 -5.48 19.74
C GLY A 230 8.26 -6.82 19.12
N PHE A 231 7.60 -7.69 19.89
CA PHE A 231 7.04 -8.95 19.40
C PHE A 231 5.97 -8.74 18.32
N GLY A 232 5.07 -7.77 18.50
CA GLY A 232 4.07 -7.40 17.50
C GLY A 232 4.69 -6.96 16.17
N VAL A 233 5.79 -6.20 16.22
CA VAL A 233 6.55 -5.81 15.02
C VAL A 233 7.21 -7.04 14.37
N ILE A 234 7.77 -7.98 15.14
CA ILE A 234 8.34 -9.23 14.61
C ILE A 234 7.27 -10.04 13.87
N VAL A 235 6.08 -10.22 14.47
CA VAL A 235 4.95 -10.93 13.84
C VAL A 235 4.58 -10.26 12.51
N LYS A 236 4.46 -8.93 12.51
CA LYS A 236 4.21 -8.14 11.31
C LYS A 236 5.28 -8.33 10.23
N ILE A 237 6.56 -8.32 10.59
CA ILE A 237 7.68 -8.52 9.65
C ILE A 237 7.63 -9.94 9.06
N LYS A 238 7.45 -10.97 9.89
CA LYS A 238 7.37 -12.37 9.42
C LYS A 238 6.21 -12.60 8.47
N PHE A 239 5.05 -12.02 8.75
CA PHE A 239 3.89 -12.11 7.87
C PHE A 239 4.10 -11.36 6.54
N LYS A 240 4.73 -10.17 6.60
CA LYS A 240 4.96 -9.29 5.45
C LYS A 240 6.06 -9.77 4.50
N TYR A 241 7.12 -10.38 5.02
CA TYR A 241 8.28 -10.80 4.23
C TYR A 241 8.40 -12.32 4.16
N LYS A 242 7.49 -12.94 3.39
CA LYS A 242 7.45 -14.38 3.18
C LYS A 242 8.69 -14.91 2.44
N SER A 243 9.10 -16.13 2.77
CA SER A 243 10.09 -16.90 2.03
C SER A 243 9.43 -17.70 0.90
N GLY A 244 10.23 -18.41 0.09
CA GLY A 244 9.73 -19.21 -1.04
C GLY A 244 9.63 -18.40 -2.32
N PHE A 245 10.75 -17.86 -2.79
CA PHE A 245 10.78 -17.04 -4.01
C PHE A 245 10.71 -17.95 -5.24
N GLU A 246 9.67 -17.79 -6.04
CA GLU A 246 9.44 -18.54 -7.26
C GLU A 246 9.56 -17.65 -8.50
N PRO A 247 10.06 -18.16 -9.64
CA PRO A 247 9.98 -17.47 -10.92
C PRO A 247 8.51 -17.20 -11.27
N LYS A 248 8.17 -15.94 -11.56
CA LYS A 248 6.81 -15.53 -11.98
C LYS A 248 6.89 -14.51 -13.11
N GLN A 249 5.81 -14.39 -13.87
CA GLN A 249 5.62 -13.27 -14.79
C GLN A 249 4.82 -12.15 -14.11
N ILE A 250 4.97 -10.93 -14.62
CA ILE A 250 4.27 -9.73 -14.16
C ILE A 250 2.77 -9.92 -14.26
N VAL A 251 2.28 -10.54 -15.34
CA VAL A 251 0.86 -10.86 -15.50
C VAL A 251 0.34 -11.76 -14.38
N ASP A 252 1.08 -12.79 -13.96
CA ASP A 252 0.64 -13.69 -12.87
C ASP A 252 0.50 -12.95 -11.53
N LEU A 253 1.40 -11.99 -11.29
CA LEU A 253 1.36 -11.18 -10.08
C LEU A 253 0.17 -10.23 -10.06
N VAL A 254 -0.11 -9.56 -11.18
CA VAL A 254 -1.17 -8.55 -11.23
C VAL A 254 -2.56 -9.15 -11.31
N THR A 255 -2.67 -10.34 -11.89
CA THR A 255 -3.92 -11.09 -11.95
C THR A 255 -4.26 -11.82 -10.64
N ASN A 256 -3.35 -11.79 -9.66
CA ASN A 256 -3.58 -12.37 -8.34
C ASN A 256 -4.39 -11.43 -7.44
N ILE A 257 -5.59 -11.86 -7.08
CA ILE A 257 -6.54 -11.08 -6.27
C ILE A 257 -6.20 -11.18 -4.78
N LYS A 258 -5.64 -12.31 -4.32
CA LYS A 258 -5.32 -12.56 -2.89
C LYS A 258 -4.03 -11.88 -2.41
N VAL A 259 -3.70 -10.74 -2.99
CA VAL A 259 -2.54 -9.92 -2.61
C VAL A 259 -3.02 -8.66 -1.89
N SER A 260 -2.22 -8.19 -0.95
CA SER A 260 -2.49 -6.94 -0.25
C SER A 260 -1.19 -6.17 0.04
N PRO A 261 -1.28 -4.99 0.67
CA PRO A 261 -0.10 -4.23 1.05
C PRO A 261 0.78 -4.96 2.07
N ILE A 262 0.21 -5.93 2.80
CA ILE A 262 0.89 -6.69 3.85
C ILE A 262 0.99 -8.19 3.54
N ARG A 263 0.02 -8.76 2.84
CA ARG A 263 0.04 -10.13 2.32
C ARG A 263 0.76 -10.13 0.97
N THR A 264 2.07 -10.28 1.04
CA THR A 264 2.94 -10.21 -0.13
C THR A 264 3.10 -11.55 -0.83
N VAL A 265 3.48 -11.49 -2.11
CA VAL A 265 3.87 -12.68 -2.89
C VAL A 265 5.37 -12.60 -3.18
N PRO A 266 6.20 -13.51 -2.65
CA PRO A 266 7.62 -13.57 -3.00
C PRO A 266 7.76 -14.04 -4.45
N ALA A 267 8.49 -13.28 -5.25
CA ALA A 267 8.65 -13.56 -6.67
C ALA A 267 10.06 -13.23 -7.16
N VAL A 268 10.47 -13.95 -8.20
CA VAL A 268 11.66 -13.69 -8.99
C VAL A 268 11.21 -13.34 -10.40
N LEU A 269 11.50 -12.11 -10.83
CA LEU A 269 11.18 -11.63 -12.16
C LEU A 269 12.46 -11.55 -13.00
N GLU A 270 12.37 -11.90 -14.28
CA GLU A 270 13.45 -11.78 -15.25
C GLU A 270 13.01 -10.93 -16.43
N GLY A 271 13.80 -9.93 -16.79
CA GLY A 271 13.34 -8.89 -17.71
C GLY A 271 14.32 -7.74 -17.81
N THR A 272 13.89 -6.62 -18.38
CA THR A 272 14.73 -5.46 -18.66
C THR A 272 14.28 -4.25 -17.86
N ILE A 273 15.23 -3.52 -17.28
CA ILE A 273 14.95 -2.27 -16.58
C ILE A 273 14.82 -1.17 -17.64
N ILE A 274 13.61 -0.66 -17.89
CA ILE A 274 13.38 0.32 -18.98
C ILE A 274 13.83 1.72 -18.59
N GLY A 275 13.56 2.13 -17.36
CA GLY A 275 13.69 3.54 -17.01
C GLY A 275 13.22 3.87 -15.61
N ARG A 276 13.19 5.16 -15.31
CA ARG A 276 12.79 5.70 -14.01
C ARG A 276 11.27 5.83 -13.89
N GLY A 277 10.76 5.64 -12.68
CA GLY A 277 9.34 5.68 -12.32
C GLY A 277 8.70 7.06 -12.49
N ILE A 278 9.48 8.14 -12.38
CA ILE A 278 9.01 9.51 -12.64
C ILE A 278 9.77 10.09 -13.85
N PRO A 279 9.12 10.22 -15.01
CA PRO A 279 9.73 10.81 -16.19
C PRO A 279 10.22 12.24 -15.93
N GLY A 280 11.51 12.49 -16.16
CA GLY A 280 12.13 13.81 -15.98
C GLY A 280 12.54 14.17 -14.55
N TYR A 281 12.26 13.32 -13.55
CA TYR A 281 12.75 13.53 -12.19
C TYR A 281 14.07 12.78 -11.98
N TYR A 282 15.14 13.54 -11.77
CA TYR A 282 16.49 12.96 -11.63
C TYR A 282 16.71 12.26 -10.28
N PHE A 283 15.77 12.33 -9.34
CA PHE A 283 15.92 11.77 -8.00
C PHE A 283 14.86 10.72 -7.67
N SER A 284 14.16 10.15 -8.65
CA SER A 284 13.31 8.99 -8.39
C SER A 284 14.17 7.72 -8.29
N ASP A 285 14.11 7.05 -7.14
CA ASP A 285 14.62 5.68 -6.92
C ASP A 285 13.78 4.62 -7.63
N ASP A 286 12.61 5.05 -8.05
CA ASP A 286 11.60 4.23 -8.66
C ASP A 286 12.06 3.76 -10.05
N LEU A 287 11.94 2.47 -10.35
CA LEU A 287 12.31 1.88 -11.64
C LEU A 287 11.12 1.19 -12.30
N PHE A 288 11.04 1.27 -13.62
CA PHE A 288 10.17 0.43 -14.44
C PHE A 288 10.93 -0.79 -14.94
N PHE A 289 10.30 -1.94 -14.81
CA PHE A 289 10.84 -3.22 -15.21
C PHE A 289 9.85 -3.97 -16.09
N GLN A 290 10.35 -4.49 -17.20
CA GLN A 290 9.55 -5.15 -18.23
C GLN A 290 9.98 -6.59 -18.38
N ASP A 291 9.01 -7.49 -18.34
CA ASP A 291 9.19 -8.85 -18.82
C ASP A 291 8.50 -9.03 -20.19
N ASP A 292 8.32 -10.26 -20.61
CA ASP A 292 7.61 -10.64 -21.84
C ASP A 292 6.09 -10.41 -21.78
N THR A 293 5.52 -10.19 -20.59
CA THR A 293 4.07 -10.11 -20.34
C THR A 293 3.58 -8.71 -19.99
N GLY A 294 4.46 -7.84 -19.48
CA GLY A 294 4.06 -6.50 -19.08
C GLY A 294 5.17 -5.66 -18.49
N LEU A 295 4.78 -4.50 -17.96
CA LEU A 295 5.64 -3.57 -17.26
C LEU A 295 5.15 -3.42 -15.82
N MET A 296 6.08 -3.40 -14.86
CA MET A 296 5.78 -3.22 -13.44
C MET A 296 6.72 -2.20 -12.81
N TYR A 297 6.20 -1.47 -11.84
CA TYR A 297 6.98 -0.60 -11.00
C TYR A 297 7.75 -1.40 -9.93
N ILE A 298 9.01 -1.03 -9.73
CA ILE A 298 9.93 -1.66 -8.79
C ILE A 298 10.39 -0.63 -7.76
N ASP A 299 10.15 -0.97 -6.50
CA ASP A 299 10.50 -0.15 -5.34
C ASP A 299 11.83 -0.64 -4.74
N TYR A 300 12.90 0.12 -4.99
CA TYR A 300 14.21 -0.14 -4.41
C TYR A 300 14.47 0.68 -3.13
N ARG A 301 13.52 1.49 -2.64
CA ARG A 301 13.79 2.38 -1.51
C ARG A 301 14.34 1.61 -0.31
N PHE A 302 15.49 2.07 0.17
CA PHE A 302 16.15 1.66 1.40
C PHE A 302 15.34 2.11 2.61
N GLY A 303 14.71 3.31 2.53
CA GLY A 303 13.87 3.87 3.58
C GLY A 303 14.48 5.06 4.33
N LEU A 304 15.69 5.49 3.94
CA LEU A 304 16.32 6.73 4.39
C LEU A 304 16.54 7.63 3.18
N SER A 305 15.89 8.80 3.16
CA SER A 305 15.84 9.68 1.99
C SER A 305 17.22 10.04 1.40
N ILE A 306 18.25 10.14 2.26
CA ILE A 306 19.62 10.45 1.83
C ILE A 306 20.27 9.25 1.11
N VAL A 307 20.10 8.04 1.64
CA VAL A 307 20.66 6.81 1.04
C VAL A 307 19.98 6.51 -0.29
N ASP A 308 18.67 6.68 -0.30
CA ASP A 308 17.81 6.58 -1.49
C ASP A 308 18.32 7.54 -2.57
N PHE A 309 18.44 8.84 -2.26
CA PHE A 309 18.98 9.86 -3.16
C PHE A 309 20.33 9.49 -3.81
N PHE A 310 21.32 9.03 -3.03
CA PHE A 310 22.63 8.63 -3.59
C PHE A 310 22.52 7.41 -4.49
N TRP A 311 21.63 6.46 -4.16
CA TRP A 311 21.38 5.30 -5.00
C TRP A 311 20.70 5.69 -6.33
N ALA A 312 19.69 6.55 -6.29
CA ALA A 312 19.02 7.12 -7.48
C ALA A 312 20.02 7.78 -8.46
N ILE A 313 20.99 8.52 -7.95
CA ILE A 313 21.91 9.28 -8.80
C ILE A 313 23.01 8.38 -9.37
N LEU A 314 23.62 7.56 -8.52
CA LEU A 314 24.87 6.86 -8.86
C LEU A 314 24.66 5.52 -9.56
N ARG A 315 23.55 4.82 -9.27
CA ARG A 315 23.36 3.41 -9.66
C ARG A 315 22.23 3.20 -10.64
N VAL A 316 21.10 3.87 -10.47
CA VAL A 316 19.93 3.72 -11.37
C VAL A 316 20.28 3.94 -12.84
N LYS A 317 21.09 4.97 -13.17
CA LYS A 317 21.51 5.22 -14.56
C LYS A 317 22.26 4.04 -15.19
N LYS A 318 23.01 3.29 -14.39
CA LYS A 318 23.82 2.15 -14.86
C LYS A 318 22.98 0.89 -15.05
N LEU A 319 21.81 0.80 -14.43
CA LEU A 319 20.93 -0.37 -14.49
C LEU A 319 19.90 -0.27 -15.63
N ILE A 320 19.58 0.96 -16.07
CA ILE A 320 18.64 1.20 -17.17
C ILE A 320 19.17 0.60 -18.48
N GLY A 321 18.29 -0.09 -19.21
CA GLY A 321 18.57 -0.80 -20.45
C GLY A 321 19.16 -2.19 -20.26
N GLN A 322 19.47 -2.60 -19.02
CA GLN A 322 20.09 -3.91 -18.76
C GLN A 322 19.04 -4.97 -18.40
N ARG A 323 19.29 -6.21 -18.84
CA ARG A 323 18.53 -7.37 -18.42
C ARG A 323 18.91 -7.72 -16.98
N ALA A 324 17.93 -7.81 -16.11
CA ALA A 324 18.08 -8.00 -14.68
C ALA A 324 17.20 -9.14 -14.19
N LYS A 325 17.71 -9.87 -13.18
CA LYS A 325 16.92 -10.80 -12.38
C LYS A 325 16.63 -10.14 -11.04
N ILE A 326 15.36 -9.92 -10.75
CA ILE A 326 14.92 -9.18 -9.57
C ILE A 326 14.15 -10.09 -8.65
N LYS A 327 14.67 -10.24 -7.44
CA LYS A 327 14.05 -10.99 -6.36
C LYS A 327 13.39 -10.00 -5.41
N GLY A 328 12.12 -10.22 -5.08
CA GLY A 328 11.39 -9.29 -4.23
C GLY A 328 10.03 -9.79 -3.76
N TRP A 329 9.29 -8.89 -3.12
CA TRP A 329 7.94 -9.13 -2.63
C TRP A 329 6.95 -8.26 -3.39
N TYR A 330 6.08 -8.90 -4.16
CA TYR A 330 5.01 -8.21 -4.86
C TYR A 330 3.94 -7.76 -3.86
N ARG A 331 3.53 -6.50 -4.03
CA ARG A 331 2.52 -5.85 -3.20
C ARG A 331 1.48 -5.18 -4.07
N ARG A 332 0.26 -5.23 -3.57
CA ARG A 332 -0.86 -4.56 -4.21
C ARG A 332 -1.44 -3.50 -3.27
N GLY A 333 -1.28 -2.24 -3.68
CA GLY A 333 -2.06 -1.10 -3.23
C GLY A 333 -2.76 -0.47 -4.45
N PRO A 334 -3.12 0.83 -4.40
CA PRO A 334 -3.57 1.54 -5.60
C PRO A 334 -2.56 1.38 -6.74
N SER A 335 -1.28 1.53 -6.42
CA SER A 335 -0.16 1.17 -7.29
C SER A 335 0.37 -0.22 -6.95
N PRO A 336 0.35 -1.19 -7.88
CA PRO A 336 1.09 -2.44 -7.72
C PRO A 336 2.59 -2.18 -7.87
N TYR A 337 3.39 -2.88 -7.07
CA TYR A 337 4.84 -2.80 -7.17
C TYR A 337 5.53 -4.05 -6.63
N LEU A 338 6.75 -4.28 -7.11
CA LEU A 338 7.66 -5.27 -6.52
C LEU A 338 8.63 -4.55 -5.58
N GLN A 339 8.55 -4.82 -4.28
CA GLN A 339 9.59 -4.36 -3.35
C GLN A 339 10.83 -5.23 -3.50
N VAL A 340 11.96 -4.63 -3.83
CA VAL A 340 13.21 -5.35 -4.10
C VAL A 340 13.83 -5.88 -2.81
N ASP A 341 14.25 -7.15 -2.86
CA ASP A 341 15.23 -7.75 -1.96
C ASP A 341 16.63 -7.73 -2.62
N THR A 342 16.73 -8.22 -3.85
CA THR A 342 17.98 -8.32 -4.60
C THR A 342 17.76 -8.03 -6.09
N ILE A 343 18.67 -7.27 -6.71
CA ILE A 343 18.78 -7.14 -8.17
C ILE A 343 20.10 -7.78 -8.61
N GLU A 344 20.06 -8.67 -9.58
CA GLU A 344 21.23 -9.26 -10.24
C GLU A 344 21.30 -8.78 -11.68
N VAL A 345 22.40 -8.11 -12.04
CA VAL A 345 22.62 -7.54 -13.38
C VAL A 345 24.07 -7.78 -13.79
N ALA A 346 24.28 -8.40 -14.96
CA ALA A 346 25.62 -8.66 -15.52
C ALA A 346 26.60 -9.27 -14.50
N GLY A 347 26.14 -10.26 -13.72
CA GLY A 347 26.93 -10.93 -12.68
C GLY A 347 27.14 -10.13 -11.38
N LYS A 348 26.70 -8.87 -11.31
CA LYS A 348 26.74 -8.05 -10.09
C LYS A 348 25.43 -8.15 -9.33
N ARG A 349 25.53 -8.33 -8.01
CA ARG A 349 24.39 -8.45 -7.11
C ARG A 349 24.26 -7.22 -6.22
N TYR A 350 23.10 -6.57 -6.28
CA TYR A 350 22.73 -5.41 -5.46
C TYR A 350 21.64 -5.82 -4.47
N ARG A 351 21.98 -5.85 -3.17
CA ARG A 351 21.03 -6.17 -2.10
C ARG A 351 20.38 -4.91 -1.54
N ASN A 352 19.08 -4.96 -1.29
CA ASN A 352 18.34 -3.94 -0.59
C ASN A 352 18.15 -4.35 0.89
N TYR A 353 18.52 -3.47 1.81
CA TYR A 353 18.44 -3.74 3.25
C TYR A 353 17.20 -3.11 3.93
N SER A 354 16.22 -2.62 3.17
CA SER A 354 14.99 -2.03 3.71
C SER A 354 14.23 -2.95 4.68
N LYS A 355 14.25 -4.27 4.45
CA LYS A 355 13.74 -5.26 5.41
C LYS A 355 14.48 -5.20 6.74
N HIS A 356 15.80 -5.13 6.73
CA HIS A 356 16.62 -5.08 7.94
C HIS A 356 16.39 -3.79 8.73
N LEU A 357 16.14 -2.67 8.04
CA LEU A 357 15.77 -1.41 8.68
C LEU A 357 14.47 -1.53 9.49
N THR A 358 13.53 -2.41 9.10
CA THR A 358 12.32 -2.64 9.92
C THR A 358 12.62 -3.33 11.26
N TYR A 359 13.73 -4.08 11.37
CA TYR A 359 14.17 -4.67 12.64
C TYR A 359 14.81 -3.64 13.58
N PHE A 360 15.24 -2.47 13.08
CA PHE A 360 15.74 -1.39 13.93
C PHE A 360 14.71 -1.01 15.00
N TRP A 361 13.42 -0.90 14.62
CA TRP A 361 12.34 -0.60 15.54
C TRP A 361 12.10 -1.70 16.59
N VAL A 362 12.36 -2.97 16.23
CA VAL A 362 12.29 -4.08 17.18
C VAL A 362 13.39 -3.95 18.22
N VAL A 363 14.64 -3.74 17.76
CA VAL A 363 15.80 -3.57 18.63
C VAL A 363 15.61 -2.36 19.54
N LEU A 364 15.14 -1.23 18.99
CA LEU A 364 14.86 -0.03 19.77
C LEU A 364 13.80 -0.28 20.84
N ALA A 365 12.69 -0.95 20.50
CA ALA A 365 11.65 -1.29 21.48
C ALA A 365 12.21 -2.18 22.60
N PHE A 366 12.99 -3.19 22.29
CA PHE A 366 13.62 -4.05 23.31
C PHE A 366 14.64 -3.32 24.16
N ILE A 367 15.44 -2.42 23.60
CA ILE A 367 16.38 -1.59 24.37
C ILE A 367 15.60 -0.70 25.34
N ILE A 368 14.54 -0.02 24.89
CA ILE A 368 13.70 0.80 25.77
C ILE A 368 13.09 -0.06 26.88
N GLY A 369 12.55 -1.22 26.54
CA GLY A 369 12.02 -2.18 27.52
C GLY A 369 13.06 -2.62 28.54
N MET A 370 14.28 -2.92 28.10
CA MET A 370 15.40 -3.32 28.96
C MET A 370 15.85 -2.18 29.88
N VAL A 371 15.97 -0.95 29.37
CA VAL A 371 16.34 0.23 30.17
C VAL A 371 15.29 0.51 31.23
N LEU A 372 13.99 0.46 30.89
CA LEU A 372 12.91 0.64 31.85
C LEU A 372 12.92 -0.45 32.94
N LEU A 373 13.18 -1.70 32.56
CA LEU A 373 13.29 -2.82 33.49
C LEU A 373 14.50 -2.66 34.42
N PHE A 374 15.63 -2.18 33.90
CA PHE A 374 16.83 -1.89 34.70
C PHE A 374 16.60 -0.75 35.70
N ILE A 375 15.98 0.35 35.26
CA ILE A 375 15.64 1.47 36.14
C ILE A 375 14.67 1.01 37.23
N TRP A 376 13.65 0.24 36.86
CA TRP A 376 12.72 -0.37 37.80
C TRP A 376 13.44 -1.24 38.83
N TYR A 377 14.36 -2.10 38.39
CA TYR A 377 15.17 -2.95 39.27
C TYR A 377 16.04 -2.15 40.24
N ALA A 378 16.73 -1.11 39.74
CA ALA A 378 17.58 -0.25 40.55
C ALA A 378 16.80 0.60 41.56
N ALA A 379 15.54 0.94 41.26
CA ALA A 379 14.65 1.70 42.13
C ALA A 379 13.85 0.82 43.12
N SER A 380 13.89 -0.51 42.96
CA SER A 380 13.17 -1.46 43.82
C SER A 380 13.99 -1.74 45.09
N PRO A 381 13.45 -1.50 46.31
CA PRO A 381 14.19 -1.68 47.57
C PRO A 381 14.64 -3.13 47.85
N THR A 382 14.06 -4.12 47.17
CA THR A 382 14.33 -5.54 47.35
C THR A 382 14.52 -6.21 45.99
N GLY A 383 15.78 -6.44 45.60
CA GLY A 383 16.10 -7.22 44.40
C GLY A 383 15.59 -8.65 44.52
N PHE A 384 14.89 -9.14 43.50
CA PHE A 384 14.42 -10.50 43.11
C PHE A 384 14.18 -11.63 44.16
N PHE A 385 14.84 -11.66 45.30
CA PHE A 385 14.70 -12.64 46.38
C PHE A 385 13.58 -12.33 47.39
N GLY A 386 12.84 -11.24 47.24
CA GLY A 386 11.69 -10.92 48.11
C GLY A 386 10.35 -11.52 47.67
N LEU A 387 10.31 -12.30 46.59
CA LEU A 387 9.08 -12.81 45.96
C LEU A 387 9.05 -14.35 45.82
N PHE A 388 9.96 -15.06 46.50
CA PHE A 388 9.91 -16.51 46.65
C PHE A 388 9.85 -16.91 48.11
#